data_AF-A0A136L9L7-F1
#
_entry.id   AF-A0A136L9L7-F1
#
_cell.length_a   1.000
_cell.length_b   1.000
_cell.length_c   1.000
_cell.angle_alpha   90.00
_cell.angle_beta   90.00
_cell.angle_gamma   90.00
#
_symmetry.space_group_name_H-M   'P 1'
#
loop_
_entity.id
_entity.type
_entity.pdbx_description
1 polymer ?
#
loop_
_entity_poly.entity_id
_entity_poly.type
_entity_poly.pdbx_seq_one_letter_code
_entity_poly.pdbx_strand_id
1 'polypeptide(L)'
;MSKPVTSRTIKLAAAVGAFALAWFAGTGLPEGQQPVGAVFALTVVLWVSEALPLTITALLSTALLVLIAGIDEKQAFAGYGDPIVPLFIGSFLLAKAMEVTGLSERIAWWILNQRWASGSPSRLLLALGIIGCLISLVVSNTATTAMMLPIGLGLLKAMGVEQRSTGFAIAVMLMLTWGSSVAVGFPVGTPPNLIGIAMIERSTGTRIGFVEWMQFSMPLTAIMTLASWGVLRAMYRRGDPPERLSPDHARVRLSELGKMSPAERNTLLAFVAAIVLWMTPDLAVFALGKGAVLAAWLQGRLTAAVTALLVGAMLFLLPTKGAESGTTLTWKQGASIDWGTIMLFGGRDCSWAGGCSARGSPRLWGKRRRRRPASTRCGES
;
A
#
# COMPACT_ATOMS: atom_id res chain seq x y z
N MET A 1 -1.82 -26.60 25.99
CA MET A 1 -2.16 -26.42 24.56
C MET A 1 -3.67 -26.64 24.37
N SER A 2 -4.50 -25.63 24.64
CA SER A 2 -5.95 -25.67 24.43
C SER A 2 -6.35 -24.79 23.24
N LYS A 3 -6.48 -25.47 22.09
CA LYS A 3 -7.35 -25.24 20.93
C LYS A 3 -7.51 -23.81 20.36
N PRO A 4 -6.86 -23.47 19.22
CA PRO A 4 -7.18 -22.28 18.41
C PRO A 4 -8.65 -22.22 17.91
N VAL A 5 -9.36 -23.36 17.91
CA VAL A 5 -10.77 -23.45 17.48
C VAL A 5 -11.69 -22.63 18.39
N THR A 6 -11.45 -22.61 19.71
CA THR A 6 -12.32 -21.91 20.67
C THR A 6 -12.28 -20.39 20.47
N SER A 7 -11.11 -19.83 20.10
CA SER A 7 -10.97 -18.40 19.82
C SER A 7 -11.73 -17.98 18.56
N ARG A 8 -11.68 -18.79 17.50
CA ARG A 8 -12.37 -18.47 16.25
C ARG A 8 -13.90 -18.48 16.41
N THR A 9 -14.45 -19.47 17.12
CA THR A 9 -15.89 -19.54 17.37
C THR A 9 -16.40 -18.35 18.16
N ILE A 10 -15.65 -17.88 19.17
CA ILE A 10 -15.99 -16.69 19.95
C ILE A 10 -16.01 -15.44 19.06
N LYS A 11 -15.01 -15.26 18.19
CA LYS A 11 -14.95 -14.10 17.28
C LYS A 11 -16.11 -14.11 16.28
N LEU A 12 -16.47 -15.28 15.74
CA LEU A 12 -17.61 -15.43 14.84
C LEU A 12 -18.93 -15.16 15.57
N ALA A 13 -19.10 -15.69 16.79
CA ALA A 13 -20.27 -15.41 17.62
C ALA A 13 -20.39 -13.90 17.94
N ALA A 14 -19.27 -13.22 18.20
CA ALA A 14 -19.26 -11.77 18.39
C ALA A 14 -19.69 -11.01 17.14
N ALA A 15 -19.26 -11.44 15.94
CA ALA A 15 -19.69 -10.82 14.68
C ALA A 15 -21.19 -11.02 14.42
N VAL A 16 -21.73 -12.22 14.67
CA VAL A 16 -23.17 -12.49 14.57
C VAL A 16 -23.95 -11.71 15.64
N GLY A 17 -23.41 -11.59 16.85
CA GLY A 17 -23.98 -10.76 17.91
C GLY A 17 -24.03 -9.28 17.52
N ALA A 18 -22.97 -8.75 16.90
CA ALA A 18 -22.93 -7.39 16.39
C ALA A 18 -23.94 -7.15 15.25
N PHE A 19 -24.10 -8.13 14.36
CA PHE A 19 -25.14 -8.11 13.33
C PHE A 19 -26.53 -8.02 13.96
N ALA A 20 -26.85 -8.92 14.89
CA ALA A 20 -28.15 -8.98 15.55
C ALA A 20 -28.43 -7.69 16.34
N LEU A 21 -27.44 -7.20 17.09
CA LEU A 21 -27.54 -5.95 17.84
C LEU A 21 -27.83 -4.77 16.91
N ALA A 22 -27.08 -4.63 15.81
CA ALA A 22 -27.28 -3.57 14.84
C ALA A 22 -28.64 -3.69 14.12
N TRP A 23 -29.10 -4.92 13.87
CA TRP A 23 -30.42 -5.18 13.30
C TRP A 23 -31.53 -4.68 14.23
N PHE A 24 -31.53 -5.10 15.50
CA PHE A 24 -32.59 -4.72 16.44
C PHE A 24 -32.51 -3.25 16.87
N ALA A 25 -31.30 -2.70 17.03
CA ALA A 25 -31.10 -1.28 17.35
C ALA A 25 -31.45 -0.34 16.18
N GLY A 26 -31.45 -0.84 14.94
CA GLY A 26 -31.81 -0.08 13.73
C GLY A 26 -33.31 0.04 13.47
N THR A 27 -34.17 -0.42 14.39
CA THR A 27 -35.62 -0.32 14.27
C THR A 27 -36.04 1.17 14.28
N GLY A 28 -36.50 1.66 13.12
CA GLY A 28 -36.83 3.08 12.91
C GLY A 28 -35.93 3.82 11.91
N LEU A 29 -34.91 3.15 11.36
CA LEU A 29 -34.20 3.67 10.18
C LEU A 29 -35.05 3.52 8.90
N PRO A 30 -34.87 4.41 7.91
CA PRO A 30 -35.50 4.28 6.60
C PRO A 30 -35.29 2.90 5.96
N GLU A 31 -36.25 2.47 5.13
CA GLU A 31 -36.22 1.17 4.46
C GLU A 31 -34.87 0.91 3.74
N GLY A 32 -34.30 -0.26 4.00
CA GLY A 32 -33.01 -0.69 3.44
C GLY A 32 -31.77 -0.16 4.16
N GLN A 33 -31.86 0.80 5.10
CA GLN A 33 -30.69 1.25 5.87
C GLN A 33 -30.37 0.32 7.06
N GLN A 34 -31.41 -0.24 7.71
CA GLN A 34 -31.26 -1.23 8.77
C GLN A 34 -30.44 -2.46 8.33
N PRO A 35 -30.77 -3.16 7.23
CA PRO A 35 -30.00 -4.34 6.81
C PRO A 35 -28.58 -4.00 6.37
N VAL A 36 -28.35 -2.87 5.71
CA VAL A 36 -26.99 -2.39 5.36
C VAL A 36 -26.17 -2.13 6.62
N GLY A 37 -26.76 -1.47 7.62
CA GLY A 37 -26.10 -1.19 8.91
C GLY A 37 -25.74 -2.47 9.67
N ALA A 38 -26.60 -3.49 9.62
CA ALA A 38 -26.32 -4.78 10.25
C ALA A 38 -25.17 -5.54 9.56
N VAL A 39 -25.18 -5.62 8.23
CA VAL A 39 -24.08 -6.21 7.45
C VAL A 39 -22.78 -5.44 7.69
N PHE A 40 -22.84 -4.11 7.77
CA PHE A 40 -21.69 -3.28 8.08
C PHE A 40 -21.10 -3.58 9.47
N ALA A 41 -21.93 -3.66 10.51
CA ALA A 41 -21.48 -3.99 11.87
C ALA A 41 -20.78 -5.36 11.92
N LEU A 42 -21.35 -6.36 11.24
CA LEU A 42 -20.75 -7.68 11.07
C LEU A 42 -19.38 -7.58 10.39
N THR A 43 -19.29 -6.84 9.28
CA THR A 43 -18.05 -6.65 8.52
C THR A 43 -16.94 -6.05 9.38
N VAL A 44 -17.26 -4.99 10.14
CA VAL A 44 -16.29 -4.30 11.00
C VAL A 44 -15.77 -5.24 12.08
N VAL A 45 -16.64 -5.98 12.76
CA VAL A 45 -16.21 -6.93 13.78
C VAL A 45 -15.37 -8.06 13.18
N LEU A 46 -15.71 -8.57 12.00
CA LEU A 46 -14.92 -9.59 11.31
C LEU A 46 -13.53 -9.08 10.88
N TRP A 47 -13.42 -7.83 10.42
CA TRP A 47 -12.13 -7.21 10.10
C TRP A 47 -11.28 -6.93 11.34
N VAL A 48 -11.85 -6.33 12.38
CA VAL A 48 -11.11 -6.00 13.62
C VAL A 48 -10.67 -7.25 14.37
N SER A 49 -11.51 -8.29 14.39
CA SER A 49 -11.18 -9.54 15.08
C SER A 49 -10.32 -10.49 14.24
N GLU A 50 -10.19 -10.25 12.93
CA GLU A 50 -9.57 -11.16 11.96
C GLU A 50 -10.08 -12.61 12.11
N ALA A 51 -11.38 -12.79 12.34
CA ALA A 51 -12.00 -14.13 12.47
C ALA A 51 -11.96 -14.92 11.16
N LEU A 52 -11.96 -14.19 10.04
CA LEU A 52 -11.82 -14.64 8.67
C LEU A 52 -10.76 -13.76 7.97
N PRO A 53 -10.07 -14.28 6.93
CA PRO A 53 -9.20 -13.45 6.10
C PRO A 53 -9.96 -12.22 5.58
N LEU A 54 -9.32 -11.05 5.54
CA LEU A 54 -9.95 -9.77 5.21
C LEU A 54 -10.72 -9.83 3.87
N THR A 55 -10.16 -10.51 2.87
CA THR A 55 -10.76 -10.73 1.56
C THR A 55 -12.04 -11.55 1.62
N ILE A 56 -12.05 -12.63 2.41
CA ILE A 56 -13.24 -13.47 2.59
C ILE A 56 -14.33 -12.68 3.30
N THR A 57 -13.98 -11.88 4.30
CA THR A 57 -14.91 -10.95 4.93
C THR A 57 -15.50 -9.98 3.91
N ALA A 58 -14.70 -9.39 3.01
CA ALA A 58 -15.20 -8.47 1.99
C ALA A 58 -16.14 -9.13 0.97
N LEU A 59 -15.79 -10.34 0.49
CA LEU A 59 -16.63 -11.13 -0.42
C LEU A 59 -17.95 -11.54 0.25
N LEU A 60 -17.88 -12.05 1.48
CA LEU A 60 -19.05 -12.41 2.28
C LEU A 60 -19.96 -11.19 2.49
N SER A 61 -19.37 -10.05 2.85
CA SER A 61 -20.13 -8.82 3.10
C SER A 61 -20.85 -8.35 1.84
N THR A 62 -20.21 -8.44 0.67
CA THR A 62 -20.86 -8.11 -0.62
C THR A 62 -22.03 -9.05 -0.92
N ALA A 63 -21.87 -10.36 -0.71
CA ALA A 63 -22.95 -11.32 -0.87
C ALA A 63 -24.12 -11.06 0.10
N LEU A 64 -23.82 -10.76 1.37
CA LEU A 64 -24.85 -10.44 2.38
C LEU A 64 -25.59 -9.13 2.07
N LEU A 65 -24.96 -8.16 1.42
CA LEU A 65 -25.65 -6.95 0.97
C LEU A 65 -26.71 -7.23 -0.10
N VAL A 66 -26.47 -8.19 -1.00
CA VAL A 66 -27.48 -8.63 -1.97
C VAL A 66 -28.58 -9.40 -1.24
N LEU A 67 -28.20 -10.43 -0.47
CA LEU A 67 -29.15 -11.37 0.13
C LEU A 67 -30.02 -10.75 1.22
N ILE A 68 -29.45 -9.89 2.07
CA ILE A 68 -30.13 -9.36 3.26
C ILE A 68 -30.58 -7.92 3.04
N ALA A 69 -29.75 -7.09 2.41
CA ALA A 69 -30.10 -5.69 2.19
C ALA A 69 -30.85 -5.44 0.87
N GLY A 70 -30.99 -6.44 0.00
CA GLY A 70 -31.69 -6.28 -1.28
C GLY A 70 -31.03 -5.22 -2.17
N ILE A 71 -29.69 -5.12 -2.14
CA ILE A 71 -28.94 -4.31 -3.10
C ILE A 71 -28.90 -5.06 -4.44
N ASP A 72 -29.12 -4.35 -5.54
CA ASP A 72 -28.99 -4.89 -6.90
C ASP A 72 -27.59 -5.49 -7.13
N GLU A 73 -27.52 -6.65 -7.77
CA GLU A 73 -26.26 -7.38 -7.97
C GLU A 73 -25.22 -6.54 -8.74
N LYS A 74 -25.62 -5.80 -9.79
CA LYS A 74 -24.66 -4.98 -10.54
C LYS A 74 -24.11 -3.86 -9.67
N GLN A 75 -24.93 -3.28 -8.79
CA GLN A 75 -24.47 -2.29 -7.82
C GLN A 75 -23.56 -2.92 -6.74
N ALA A 76 -23.92 -4.12 -6.27
CA ALA A 76 -23.15 -4.89 -5.30
C ALA A 76 -21.72 -5.18 -5.78
N PHE A 77 -21.59 -5.60 -7.05
CA PHE A 77 -20.32 -5.98 -7.63
C PHE A 77 -19.58 -4.84 -8.35
N ALA A 78 -20.19 -3.65 -8.50
CA ALA A 78 -19.59 -2.52 -9.21
C ALA A 78 -18.19 -2.14 -8.67
N GLY A 79 -17.97 -2.25 -7.37
CA GLY A 79 -16.68 -1.94 -6.75
C GLY A 79 -15.52 -2.79 -7.25
N TYR A 80 -15.76 -4.04 -7.66
CA TYR A 80 -14.73 -4.91 -8.24
C TYR A 80 -14.29 -4.47 -9.65
N GLY A 81 -15.07 -3.62 -10.32
CA GLY A 81 -14.72 -3.00 -11.60
C GLY A 81 -14.13 -1.58 -11.47
N ASP A 82 -13.91 -1.08 -10.25
CA ASP A 82 -13.33 0.25 -10.04
C ASP A 82 -11.90 0.31 -10.62
N PRO A 83 -11.48 1.42 -11.28
CA PRO A 83 -10.14 1.57 -11.86
C PRO A 83 -8.97 1.30 -10.89
N ILE A 84 -9.19 1.37 -9.58
CA ILE A 84 -8.18 1.02 -8.57
C ILE A 84 -7.79 -0.47 -8.65
N VAL A 85 -8.71 -1.36 -9.03
CA VAL A 85 -8.46 -2.81 -9.16
C VAL A 85 -7.40 -3.11 -10.24
N PRO A 86 -7.57 -2.70 -11.52
CA PRO A 86 -6.52 -2.87 -12.53
C PRO A 86 -5.23 -2.11 -12.23
N LEU A 87 -5.30 -0.96 -11.53
CA LEU A 87 -4.13 -0.24 -11.04
C LEU A 87 -3.28 -1.11 -10.08
N PHE A 88 -3.91 -1.79 -9.11
CA PHE A 88 -3.20 -2.71 -8.22
C PHE A 88 -2.62 -3.90 -8.98
N ILE A 89 -3.37 -4.51 -9.89
CA ILE A 89 -2.88 -5.66 -10.68
C ILE A 89 -1.57 -5.30 -11.39
N GLY A 90 -1.56 -4.20 -12.15
CA GLY A 90 -0.36 -3.76 -12.87
C GLY A 90 0.81 -3.40 -11.96
N SER A 91 0.54 -2.68 -10.86
CA SER A 91 1.56 -2.26 -9.90
C SER A 91 2.16 -3.45 -9.14
N PHE A 92 1.34 -4.44 -8.77
CA PHE A 92 1.81 -5.64 -8.08
C PHE A 92 2.58 -6.57 -9.02
N LEU A 93 2.24 -6.62 -10.31
CA LEU A 93 3.06 -7.32 -11.31
C LEU A 93 4.45 -6.68 -11.44
N LEU A 94 4.51 -5.35 -11.45
CA LEU A 94 5.78 -4.61 -11.46
C LEU A 94 6.60 -4.86 -10.19
N ALA A 95 5.96 -4.79 -9.01
CA ALA A 95 6.58 -5.13 -7.73
C ALA A 95 7.11 -6.57 -7.72
N LYS A 96 6.32 -7.52 -8.24
CA LYS A 96 6.72 -8.92 -8.31
C LYS A 96 7.90 -9.13 -9.25
N ALA A 97 7.94 -8.43 -10.39
CA ALA A 97 9.08 -8.47 -11.29
C ALA A 97 10.37 -7.96 -10.59
N MET A 98 10.29 -6.88 -9.81
CA MET A 98 11.43 -6.38 -9.03
C MET A 98 11.93 -7.40 -7.99
N GLU A 99 11.02 -8.13 -7.37
CA GLU A 99 11.33 -9.19 -6.41
C GLU A 99 12.01 -10.40 -7.10
N VAL A 100 11.39 -10.97 -8.14
CA VAL A 100 11.87 -12.23 -8.74
C VAL A 100 13.13 -12.06 -9.59
N THR A 101 13.37 -10.85 -10.11
CA THR A 101 14.58 -10.59 -10.92
C THR A 101 15.81 -10.24 -10.09
N GLY A 102 15.66 -10.00 -8.78
CA GLY A 102 16.76 -9.57 -7.91
C GLY A 102 17.13 -8.08 -8.05
N LEU A 103 16.39 -7.31 -8.85
CA LEU A 103 16.66 -5.88 -9.06
C LEU A 103 16.65 -5.10 -7.74
N SER A 104 15.71 -5.41 -6.84
CA SER A 104 15.61 -4.78 -5.51
C SER A 104 16.88 -5.01 -4.67
N GLU A 105 17.44 -6.22 -4.70
CA GLU A 105 18.69 -6.55 -3.99
C GLU A 105 19.89 -5.82 -4.61
N ARG A 106 19.96 -5.78 -5.95
CA ARG A 106 21.03 -5.04 -6.64
C ARG A 106 21.01 -3.55 -6.29
N ILE A 107 19.83 -2.93 -6.25
CA ILE A 107 19.68 -1.52 -5.86
C ILE A 107 20.15 -1.31 -4.41
N ALA A 108 19.80 -2.22 -3.50
CA ALA A 108 20.23 -2.14 -2.12
C ALA A 108 21.77 -2.17 -1.99
N TRP A 109 22.43 -3.14 -2.61
CA TRP A 109 23.89 -3.22 -2.59
C TRP A 109 24.57 -2.06 -3.31
N TRP A 110 23.97 -1.54 -4.39
CA TRP A 110 24.48 -0.36 -5.07
C TRP A 110 24.46 0.89 -4.18
N ILE A 111 23.40 1.09 -3.38
CA ILE A 111 23.33 2.19 -2.41
C ILE A 111 24.31 1.97 -1.26
N LEU A 112 24.40 0.74 -0.73
CA LEU A 112 25.35 0.41 0.35
C LEU A 112 26.81 0.54 -0.08
N ASN A 113 27.13 0.37 -1.36
CA ASN A 113 28.47 0.53 -1.91
C ASN A 113 28.88 2.01 -2.07
N GLN A 114 27.98 2.97 -1.86
CA GLN A 114 28.32 4.38 -1.94
C GLN A 114 29.17 4.80 -0.73
N ARG A 115 30.22 5.62 -0.98
CA ARG A 115 31.18 6.05 0.06
C ARG A 115 30.54 6.67 1.30
N TRP A 116 29.40 7.35 1.12
CA TRP A 116 28.70 7.99 2.23
C TRP A 116 27.96 6.96 3.12
N ALA A 117 27.50 5.84 2.58
CA ALA A 117 26.65 4.87 3.27
C ALA A 117 27.43 4.07 4.32
N SER A 118 28.66 3.63 4.03
CA SER A 118 29.45 2.76 4.92
C SER A 118 30.38 3.51 5.88
N GLY A 119 30.41 4.85 5.84
CA GLY A 119 31.42 5.64 6.56
C GLY A 119 31.25 5.69 8.09
N SER A 120 30.06 5.41 8.62
CA SER A 120 29.82 5.32 10.07
C SER A 120 28.56 4.50 10.37
N PRO A 121 28.40 3.94 11.59
CA PRO A 121 27.18 3.21 11.98
C PRO A 121 25.91 4.04 11.80
N SER A 122 25.98 5.34 12.09
CA SER A 122 24.86 6.27 11.88
C SER A 122 24.49 6.44 10.41
N ARG A 123 25.49 6.56 9.52
CA ARG A 123 25.25 6.67 8.07
C ARG A 123 24.75 5.36 7.47
N LEU A 124 25.24 4.23 7.98
CA LEU A 124 24.74 2.92 7.58
C LEU A 124 23.27 2.76 7.94
N LEU A 125 22.89 3.15 9.16
CA LEU A 125 21.50 3.14 9.60
C LEU A 125 20.61 4.02 8.70
N LEU A 126 21.08 5.23 8.35
CA LEU A 126 20.37 6.10 7.42
C LEU A 126 20.24 5.47 6.03
N ALA A 127 21.32 4.87 5.51
CA ALA A 127 21.33 4.20 4.22
C ALA A 127 20.32 3.05 4.17
N LEU A 128 20.27 2.21 5.21
CA LEU A 128 19.28 1.14 5.34
C LEU A 128 17.84 1.68 5.36
N GLY A 129 17.61 2.81 6.02
CA GLY A 129 16.34 3.51 5.99
C GLY A 129 15.93 4.00 4.61
N ILE A 130 16.86 4.64 3.91
CA ILE A 130 16.65 5.15 2.54
C ILE A 130 16.40 3.98 1.58
N ILE A 131 17.16 2.89 1.67
CA ILE A 131 16.98 1.69 0.85
C ILE A 131 15.60 1.09 1.10
N GLY A 132 15.25 0.86 2.37
CA GLY A 132 13.94 0.34 2.76
C GLY A 132 12.81 1.22 2.22
N CYS A 133 12.94 2.54 2.35
CA CYS A 133 11.95 3.48 1.83
C CYS A 133 11.84 3.43 0.30
N LEU A 134 12.95 3.55 -0.42
CA LEU A 134 12.94 3.64 -1.89
C LEU A 134 12.42 2.36 -2.55
N ILE A 135 12.81 1.20 -2.03
CA ILE A 135 12.31 -0.08 -2.55
C ILE A 135 10.81 -0.22 -2.21
N SER A 136 10.42 0.18 -1.00
CA SER A 136 9.04 0.06 -0.53
C SER A 136 8.06 1.07 -1.13
N LEU A 137 8.54 2.08 -1.87
CA LEU A 137 7.67 2.95 -2.69
C LEU A 137 6.99 2.20 -3.84
N VAL A 138 7.52 1.02 -4.18
CA VAL A 138 7.13 0.24 -5.36
C VAL A 138 6.80 -1.20 -4.98
N VAL A 139 7.63 -1.79 -4.11
CA VAL A 139 7.45 -3.13 -3.57
C VAL A 139 6.67 -3.05 -2.26
N SER A 140 5.96 -4.11 -1.87
CA SER A 140 5.22 -4.10 -0.60
C SER A 140 6.16 -3.94 0.61
N ASN A 141 5.68 -3.26 1.66
CA ASN A 141 6.44 -3.02 2.89
C ASN A 141 6.93 -4.33 3.52
N THR A 142 6.07 -5.35 3.52
CA THR A 142 6.39 -6.69 4.06
C THR A 142 7.48 -7.37 3.24
N ALA A 143 7.38 -7.37 1.90
CA ALA A 143 8.39 -8.00 1.04
C ALA A 143 9.73 -7.26 1.11
N THR A 144 9.71 -5.92 1.12
CA THR A 144 10.92 -5.10 1.27
C THR A 144 11.62 -5.39 2.59
N THR A 145 10.87 -5.46 3.68
CA THR A 145 11.42 -5.79 5.01
C THR A 145 12.00 -7.20 5.03
N ALA A 146 11.29 -8.18 4.48
CA ALA A 146 11.74 -9.57 4.44
C ALA A 146 13.02 -9.75 3.61
N MET A 147 13.16 -9.03 2.49
CA MET A 147 14.37 -8.99 1.67
C MET A 147 15.53 -8.27 2.38
N MET A 148 15.24 -7.17 3.07
CA MET A 148 16.24 -6.39 3.81
C MET A 148 16.77 -7.12 5.05
N LEU A 149 15.97 -7.99 5.66
CA LEU A 149 16.33 -8.74 6.86
C LEU A 149 17.66 -9.52 6.72
N PRO A 150 17.84 -10.42 5.74
CA PRO A 150 19.11 -11.13 5.58
C PRO A 150 20.29 -10.19 5.29
N ILE A 151 20.06 -9.08 4.57
CA ILE A 151 21.08 -8.06 4.31
C ILE A 151 21.51 -7.39 5.62
N GLY A 152 20.55 -6.95 6.44
CA GLY A 152 20.82 -6.34 7.75
C GLY A 152 21.55 -7.28 8.69
N LEU A 153 21.14 -8.56 8.75
CA LEU A 153 21.83 -9.59 9.55
C LEU A 153 23.26 -9.84 9.04
N GLY A 154 23.46 -9.89 7.72
CA GLY A 154 24.78 -10.04 7.11
C GLY A 154 25.72 -8.88 7.45
N LEU A 155 25.20 -7.65 7.41
CA LEU A 155 25.95 -6.44 7.78
C LEU A 155 26.31 -6.44 9.27
N LEU A 156 25.37 -6.78 10.16
CA LEU A 156 25.65 -6.88 11.60
C LEU A 156 26.73 -7.91 11.90
N LYS A 157 26.66 -9.08 11.26
CA LYS A 157 27.69 -10.12 11.38
C LYS A 157 29.06 -9.63 10.88
N ALA A 158 29.10 -8.92 9.77
CA ALA A 158 30.33 -8.36 9.20
C ALA A 158 30.96 -7.25 10.05
N MET A 159 30.23 -6.71 11.04
CA MET A 159 30.69 -5.68 11.98
C MET A 159 31.00 -6.26 13.37
N GLY A 160 31.11 -7.59 13.50
CA GLY A 160 31.40 -8.26 14.76
C GLY A 160 30.25 -8.21 15.78
N VAL A 161 29.02 -7.94 15.34
CA VAL A 161 27.85 -7.89 16.23
C VAL A 161 27.28 -9.30 16.38
N GLU A 162 27.86 -10.08 17.30
CA GLU A 162 27.44 -11.46 17.58
C GLU A 162 26.19 -11.55 18.47
N GLN A 163 26.02 -10.60 19.40
CA GLN A 163 24.84 -10.54 20.26
C GLN A 163 23.67 -9.83 19.56
N ARG A 164 22.56 -10.55 19.41
CA ARG A 164 21.30 -10.05 18.82
C ARG A 164 20.67 -8.87 19.59
N SER A 165 21.13 -8.57 20.81
CA SER A 165 20.54 -7.59 21.73
C SER A 165 21.35 -6.31 21.92
N THR A 166 22.39 -6.04 21.11
CA THR A 166 23.06 -4.74 21.16
C THR A 166 22.11 -3.63 20.70
N GLY A 167 22.27 -2.42 21.24
CA GLY A 167 21.44 -1.28 20.86
C GLY A 167 21.47 -1.00 19.35
N PHE A 168 22.62 -1.16 18.70
CA PHE A 168 22.74 -0.97 17.26
C PHE A 168 22.05 -2.08 16.45
N ALA A 169 22.13 -3.35 16.87
CA ALA A 169 21.37 -4.42 16.21
C ALA A 169 19.86 -4.14 16.25
N ILE A 170 19.33 -3.73 17.41
CA ILE A 170 17.92 -3.33 17.56
C ILE A 170 17.60 -2.15 16.63
N ALA A 171 18.45 -1.13 16.62
CA ALA A 171 18.27 0.04 15.75
C ALA A 171 18.23 -0.35 14.27
N VAL A 172 19.13 -1.21 13.80
CA VAL A 172 19.14 -1.72 12.43
C VAL A 172 17.82 -2.42 12.12
N MET A 173 17.40 -3.37 12.94
CA MET A 173 16.17 -4.13 12.74
C MET A 173 14.91 -3.24 12.72
N LEU A 174 14.85 -2.26 13.63
CA LEU A 174 13.78 -1.25 13.63
C LEU A 174 13.84 -0.36 12.40
N MET A 175 15.03 0.04 11.95
CA MET A 175 15.16 0.89 10.77
C MET A 175 14.73 0.16 9.49
N LEU A 176 14.97 -1.15 9.39
CA LEU A 176 14.49 -1.94 8.24
C LEU A 176 12.96 -1.93 8.16
N THR A 177 12.28 -2.04 9.31
CA THR A 177 10.81 -2.06 9.38
C THR A 177 10.20 -0.67 9.25
N TRP A 178 10.80 0.34 9.89
CA TRP A 178 10.32 1.72 9.85
C TRP A 178 10.60 2.36 8.50
N GLY A 179 11.79 2.14 7.94
CA GLY A 179 12.19 2.64 6.63
C GLY A 179 11.25 2.18 5.51
N SER A 180 10.85 0.91 5.49
CA SER A 180 9.84 0.41 4.54
C SER A 180 8.44 0.95 4.84
N SER A 181 8.06 1.10 6.11
CA SER A 181 6.72 1.55 6.50
C SER A 181 6.41 3.01 6.18
N VAL A 182 7.42 3.89 6.15
CA VAL A 182 7.23 5.34 5.87
C VAL A 182 7.15 5.66 4.37
N ALA A 183 7.23 4.65 3.50
CA ALA A 183 7.24 4.79 2.03
C ALA A 183 5.85 5.11 1.43
N VAL A 184 5.27 6.25 1.82
CA VAL A 184 3.95 6.72 1.35
C VAL A 184 4.02 7.67 0.16
N GLY A 185 5.22 7.96 -0.34
CA GLY A 185 5.47 8.97 -1.38
C GLY A 185 4.78 8.70 -2.73
N PHE A 186 4.69 7.44 -3.16
CA PHE A 186 4.01 7.06 -4.40
C PHE A 186 2.54 6.68 -4.12
N PRO A 187 1.58 7.08 -4.97
CA PRO A 187 0.19 6.66 -4.85
C PRO A 187 0.05 5.13 -4.77
N VAL A 188 0.79 4.42 -5.61
CA VAL A 188 0.77 2.94 -5.72
C VAL A 188 1.59 2.22 -4.65
N GLY A 189 2.37 2.95 -3.83
CA GLY A 189 3.30 2.33 -2.88
C GLY A 189 2.59 1.58 -1.76
N THR A 190 1.45 2.10 -1.27
CA THR A 190 0.63 1.40 -0.29
C THR A 190 -0.86 1.55 -0.59
N PRO A 191 -1.68 0.52 -0.31
CA PRO A 191 -3.10 0.61 -0.58
C PRO A 191 -3.87 1.76 0.12
N PRO A 192 -3.55 2.15 1.38
CA PRO A 192 -4.19 3.30 2.03
C PRO A 192 -4.08 4.62 1.25
N ASN A 193 -3.00 4.83 0.49
CA ASN A 193 -2.81 6.03 -0.31
C ASN A 193 -3.89 6.15 -1.39
N LEU A 194 -4.09 5.08 -2.18
CA LEU A 194 -5.11 5.06 -3.23
C LEU A 194 -6.52 5.19 -2.66
N ILE A 195 -6.79 4.60 -1.50
CA ILE A 195 -8.06 4.78 -0.79
C ILE A 195 -8.27 6.25 -0.42
N GLY A 196 -7.24 6.89 0.16
CA GLY A 196 -7.30 8.30 0.52
C GLY A 196 -7.58 9.19 -0.70
N ILE A 197 -6.86 8.97 -1.80
CA ILE A 197 -7.07 9.69 -3.07
C ILE A 197 -8.50 9.51 -3.57
N ALA A 198 -8.99 8.27 -3.62
CA ALA A 198 -10.34 7.98 -4.09
C ALA A 198 -11.44 8.58 -3.20
N MET A 199 -11.24 8.56 -1.87
CA MET A 199 -12.17 9.20 -0.92
C MET A 199 -12.19 10.71 -1.08
N ILE A 200 -11.05 11.35 -1.33
CA ILE A 200 -10.97 12.80 -1.60
C ILE A 200 -11.69 13.11 -2.90
N GLU A 201 -11.46 12.34 -3.97
CA GLU A 201 -12.14 12.52 -5.25
C GLU A 201 -13.67 12.38 -5.09
N ARG A 202 -14.15 11.33 -4.42
CA ARG A 202 -15.60 11.10 -4.22
C ARG A 202 -16.26 12.17 -3.34
N SER A 203 -15.55 12.73 -2.37
CA SER A 203 -16.11 13.70 -1.42
C SER A 203 -16.03 15.15 -1.90
N THR A 204 -15.01 15.50 -2.70
CA THR A 204 -14.76 16.87 -3.14
C THR A 204 -14.97 17.10 -4.63
N GLY A 205 -14.99 16.02 -5.43
CA GLY A 205 -14.98 16.08 -6.90
C GLY A 205 -13.60 16.40 -7.49
N THR A 206 -12.57 16.61 -6.66
CA THR A 206 -11.23 16.97 -7.10
C THR A 206 -10.38 15.71 -7.32
N ARG A 207 -9.89 15.53 -8.54
CA ARG A 207 -8.91 14.47 -8.86
C ARG A 207 -7.51 14.91 -8.46
N ILE A 208 -6.87 14.12 -7.61
CA ILE A 208 -5.46 14.29 -7.27
C ILE A 208 -4.62 13.52 -8.29
N GLY A 209 -3.79 14.23 -9.03
CA GLY A 209 -2.85 13.64 -9.99
C GLY A 209 -1.73 12.85 -9.31
N PHE A 210 -0.98 12.08 -10.09
CA PHE A 210 0.15 11.31 -9.57
C PHE A 210 1.27 12.25 -9.09
N VAL A 211 1.57 13.30 -9.88
CA VAL A 211 2.58 14.30 -9.54
C VAL A 211 2.15 15.13 -8.35
N GLU A 212 0.88 15.52 -8.29
CA GLU A 212 0.32 16.31 -7.19
C GLU A 212 0.42 15.56 -5.84
N TRP A 213 0.08 14.27 -5.83
CA TRP A 213 0.28 13.44 -4.65
C TRP A 213 1.74 13.38 -4.24
N MET A 214 2.65 13.16 -5.19
CA MET A 214 4.08 13.08 -4.91
C MET A 214 4.65 14.38 -4.34
N GLN A 215 4.20 15.54 -4.83
CA GLN A 215 4.65 16.85 -4.33
C GLN A 215 4.36 17.02 -2.84
N PHE A 216 3.25 16.48 -2.34
CA PHE A 216 2.90 16.50 -0.93
C PHE A 216 3.57 15.35 -0.15
N SER A 217 3.47 14.12 -0.65
CA SER A 217 3.82 12.91 0.10
C SER A 217 5.31 12.59 0.08
N MET A 218 6.07 12.92 -0.97
CA MET A 218 7.51 12.65 -1.02
C MET A 218 8.31 13.46 0.01
N PRO A 219 8.07 14.78 0.19
CA PRO A 219 8.71 15.54 1.26
C PRO A 219 8.38 14.98 2.65
N LEU A 220 7.11 14.60 2.88
CA LEU A 220 6.69 13.98 4.13
C LEU A 220 7.41 12.66 4.38
N THR A 221 7.48 11.78 3.37
CA THR A 221 8.24 10.52 3.45
C THR A 221 9.71 10.78 3.79
N ALA A 222 10.37 11.73 3.14
CA ALA A 222 11.77 12.07 3.43
C ALA A 222 11.95 12.57 4.88
N ILE A 223 11.05 13.45 5.35
CA ILE A 223 11.06 13.94 6.73
C ILE A 223 10.86 12.78 7.71
N MET A 224 9.91 11.87 7.44
CA MET A 224 9.65 10.71 8.28
C MET A 224 10.83 9.75 8.31
N THR A 225 11.49 9.48 7.18
CA THR A 225 12.70 8.64 7.14
C THR A 225 13.82 9.26 7.97
N LEU A 226 14.05 10.57 7.85
CA LEU A 226 15.05 11.29 8.65
C LEU A 226 14.69 11.32 10.14
N ALA A 227 13.40 11.47 10.48
CA ALA A 227 12.92 11.42 11.84
C ALA A 227 13.09 10.03 12.46
N SER A 228 12.73 8.96 11.73
CA SER A 228 12.96 7.57 12.14
C SER A 228 14.44 7.31 12.42
N TRP A 229 15.33 7.74 11.52
CA TRP A 229 16.76 7.65 11.72
C TRP A 229 17.23 8.44 12.95
N GLY A 230 16.76 9.68 13.11
CA GLY A 230 17.13 10.55 14.23
C GLY A 230 16.71 9.99 15.59
N VAL A 231 15.47 9.50 15.69
CA VAL A 231 14.93 8.86 16.90
C VAL A 231 15.75 7.61 17.25
N LEU A 232 15.95 6.71 16.29
CA LEU A 232 16.71 5.48 16.53
C LEU A 232 18.17 5.77 16.87
N ARG A 233 18.80 6.75 16.21
CA ARG A 233 20.18 7.15 16.53
C ARG A 233 20.28 7.76 17.93
N ALA A 234 19.31 8.56 18.35
CA ALA A 234 19.29 9.15 19.69
C ALA A 234 19.11 8.10 20.78
N MET A 235 18.18 7.15 20.59
CA MET A 235 17.87 6.10 21.57
C MET A 235 19.00 5.06 21.69
N TYR A 236 19.62 4.67 20.57
CA TYR A 236 20.57 3.56 20.52
C TYR A 236 22.03 4.00 20.32
N ARG A 237 22.36 5.25 20.70
CA ARG A 237 23.70 5.83 20.52
C ARG A 237 24.80 5.07 21.26
N ARG A 238 24.49 4.43 22.39
CA ARG A 238 25.47 3.76 23.28
C ARG A 238 25.78 2.31 22.92
N GLY A 239 25.46 1.86 21.70
CA GLY A 239 25.66 0.47 21.26
C GLY A 239 26.35 0.35 19.92
N ASP A 240 27.17 1.32 19.53
CA ASP A 240 27.88 1.29 18.25
C ASP A 240 28.69 -0.01 18.09
N PRO A 241 28.73 -0.58 16.89
CA PRO A 241 29.36 -1.86 16.63
C PRO A 241 30.87 -1.80 16.90
N PRO A 242 31.48 -2.92 17.33
CA PRO A 242 32.89 -2.98 17.66
C PRO A 242 33.78 -2.73 16.43
N GLU A 243 33.34 -3.17 15.25
CA GLU A 243 34.02 -2.94 13.99
C GLU A 243 33.21 -2.05 13.06
N ARG A 244 33.91 -1.23 12.27
CA ARG A 244 33.28 -0.51 11.16
C ARG A 244 33.10 -1.46 9.99
N LEU A 245 32.01 -1.30 9.26
CA LEU A 245 31.78 -2.05 8.04
C LEU A 245 32.92 -1.75 7.05
N SER A 246 33.61 -2.79 6.60
CA SER A 246 34.61 -2.65 5.56
C SER A 246 33.96 -2.03 4.30
N PRO A 247 34.55 -0.97 3.70
CA PRO A 247 34.08 -0.40 2.45
C PRO A 247 33.93 -1.43 1.32
N ASP A 248 34.67 -2.54 1.43
CA ASP A 248 34.71 -3.58 0.42
C ASP A 248 33.59 -4.61 0.56
N HIS A 249 32.89 -4.67 1.70
CA HIS A 249 31.84 -5.68 1.91
C HIS A 249 30.71 -5.56 0.88
N ALA A 250 30.17 -4.35 0.70
CA ALA A 250 29.14 -4.10 -0.29
C ALA A 250 29.66 -4.28 -1.73
N ARG A 251 30.93 -3.94 -1.98
CA ARG A 251 31.58 -4.13 -3.29
C ARG A 251 31.70 -5.61 -3.65
N VAL A 252 32.10 -6.46 -2.70
CA VAL A 252 32.19 -7.91 -2.88
C VAL A 252 30.82 -8.49 -3.20
N ARG A 253 29.80 -8.16 -2.41
CA ARG A 253 28.41 -8.60 -2.67
C ARG A 253 27.89 -8.15 -4.03
N LEU A 254 28.14 -6.90 -4.40
CA LEU A 254 27.75 -6.39 -5.72
C LEU A 254 28.52 -7.09 -6.85
N SER A 255 29.77 -7.49 -6.64
CA SER A 255 30.56 -8.25 -7.61
C SER A 255 30.10 -9.71 -7.74
N GLU A 256 29.63 -10.34 -6.64
CA GLU A 256 29.01 -11.67 -6.65
C GLU A 256 27.72 -11.69 -7.50
N LEU A 257 26.94 -10.59 -7.49
CA LEU A 257 25.77 -10.43 -8.36
C LEU A 257 26.11 -10.24 -9.84
N GLY A 258 27.39 -10.00 -10.18
CA GLY A 258 27.86 -9.84 -11.55
C GLY A 258 27.19 -8.69 -12.32
N LYS A 259 27.19 -8.80 -13.65
CA LYS A 259 26.54 -7.83 -14.55
C LYS A 259 25.02 -7.93 -14.45
N MET A 260 24.33 -6.81 -14.68
CA MET A 260 22.87 -6.77 -14.70
C MET A 260 22.33 -7.75 -15.74
N SER A 261 21.48 -8.67 -15.30
CA SER A 261 20.85 -9.66 -16.16
C SER A 261 19.84 -8.99 -17.11
N PRO A 262 19.50 -9.63 -18.25
CA PRO A 262 18.45 -9.12 -19.12
C PRO A 262 17.11 -8.93 -18.39
N ALA A 263 16.78 -9.81 -17.44
CA ALA A 263 15.56 -9.71 -16.64
C ALA A 263 15.56 -8.46 -15.75
N GLU A 264 16.66 -8.20 -15.05
CA GLU A 264 16.81 -7.00 -14.21
C GLU A 264 16.71 -5.71 -15.05
N ARG A 265 17.33 -5.70 -16.24
CA ARG A 265 17.27 -4.56 -17.16
C ARG A 265 15.86 -4.33 -17.69
N ASN A 266 15.14 -5.40 -18.05
CA ASN A 266 13.77 -5.33 -18.52
C ASN A 266 12.82 -4.82 -17.42
N THR A 267 12.99 -5.29 -16.19
CA THR A 267 12.24 -4.81 -15.03
C THR A 267 12.54 -3.34 -14.75
N LEU A 268 13.81 -2.92 -14.81
CA LEU A 268 14.19 -1.51 -14.65
C LEU A 268 13.58 -0.64 -15.74
N LEU A 269 13.58 -1.11 -17.00
CA LEU A 269 12.92 -0.44 -18.11
C LEU A 269 11.42 -0.28 -17.87
N ALA A 270 10.74 -1.35 -17.45
CA ALA A 270 9.31 -1.33 -17.12
C ALA A 270 9.01 -0.35 -15.97
N PHE A 271 9.86 -0.34 -14.93
CA PHE A 271 9.74 0.57 -13.80
C PHE A 271 9.88 2.04 -14.22
N VAL A 272 10.92 2.37 -15.00
CA VAL A 272 11.12 3.73 -15.52
C VAL A 272 9.97 4.13 -16.44
N ALA A 273 9.50 3.20 -17.31
CA ALA A 273 8.35 3.42 -18.17
C ALA A 273 7.08 3.72 -17.36
N ALA A 274 6.83 3.02 -16.25
CA ALA A 274 5.69 3.29 -15.37
C ALA A 274 5.70 4.70 -14.81
N ILE A 275 6.84 5.13 -14.25
CA ILE A 275 6.97 6.49 -13.69
C ILE A 275 6.75 7.54 -14.77
N VAL A 276 7.40 7.38 -15.92
CA VAL A 276 7.25 8.32 -17.04
C VAL A 276 5.80 8.39 -17.49
N LEU A 277 5.14 7.26 -17.72
CA LEU A 277 3.75 7.21 -18.16
C LEU A 277 2.77 7.73 -17.11
N TRP A 278 3.01 7.49 -15.81
CA TRP A 278 2.18 8.05 -14.73
C TRP A 278 2.33 9.56 -14.59
N MET A 279 3.52 10.11 -14.85
CA MET A 279 3.76 11.56 -14.78
C MET A 279 3.33 12.29 -16.06
N THR A 280 3.26 11.59 -17.20
CA THR A 280 2.97 12.17 -18.51
C THR A 280 1.68 13.01 -18.55
N PRO A 281 0.53 12.57 -18.00
CA PRO A 281 -0.70 13.37 -18.02
C PRO A 281 -0.58 14.71 -17.29
N ASP A 282 0.03 14.70 -16.10
CA ASP A 282 0.19 15.90 -15.27
C ASP A 282 1.22 16.85 -15.88
N LEU A 283 2.33 16.32 -16.41
CA LEU A 283 3.36 17.09 -17.11
C LEU A 283 2.83 17.70 -18.42
N ALA A 284 1.97 16.99 -19.15
CA ALA A 284 1.35 17.51 -20.37
C ALA A 284 0.43 18.69 -20.07
N VAL A 285 -0.33 18.64 -18.98
CA VAL A 285 -1.13 19.79 -18.53
C VAL A 285 -0.25 20.96 -18.09
N PHE A 286 0.84 20.68 -17.38
CA PHE A 286 1.79 21.71 -16.95
C PHE A 286 2.46 22.40 -18.16
N ALA A 287 2.89 21.65 -19.16
CA ALA A 287 3.63 22.17 -20.31
C ALA A 287 2.74 22.80 -21.41
N LEU A 288 1.60 22.19 -21.72
CA LEU A 288 0.73 22.61 -22.84
C LEU A 288 -0.49 23.42 -22.38
N GLY A 289 -0.76 23.47 -21.07
CA GLY A 289 -1.94 24.10 -20.49
C GLY A 289 -3.17 23.19 -20.49
N LYS A 290 -4.09 23.45 -19.55
CA LYS A 290 -5.32 22.65 -19.33
C LYS A 290 -6.25 22.58 -20.56
N GLY A 291 -6.17 23.55 -21.47
CA GLY A 291 -7.01 23.63 -22.66
C GLY A 291 -6.48 22.90 -23.90
N ALA A 292 -5.24 22.39 -23.86
CA ALA A 292 -4.65 21.69 -25.00
C ALA A 292 -5.35 20.34 -25.23
N VAL A 293 -5.76 20.08 -26.47
CA VAL A 293 -6.42 18.82 -26.87
C VAL A 293 -5.58 17.60 -26.49
N LEU A 294 -4.26 17.67 -26.69
CA LEU A 294 -3.34 16.58 -26.34
C LEU A 294 -3.29 16.33 -24.82
N ALA A 295 -3.26 17.39 -24.00
CA ALA A 295 -3.23 17.26 -22.55
C ALA A 295 -4.54 16.66 -22.00
N ALA A 296 -5.69 17.12 -22.51
CA ALA A 296 -6.99 16.55 -22.19
C ALA A 296 -7.12 15.08 -22.63
N TRP A 297 -6.59 14.75 -23.81
CA TRP A 297 -6.56 13.37 -24.30
C TRP A 297 -5.72 12.47 -23.40
N LEU A 298 -4.53 12.92 -23.00
CA LEU A 298 -3.65 12.17 -22.10
C LEU A 298 -4.29 11.97 -20.72
N GLN A 299 -4.88 13.01 -20.12
CA GLN A 299 -5.58 12.87 -18.84
C GLN A 299 -6.80 11.95 -18.91
N GLY A 300 -7.53 11.96 -20.03
CA GLY A 300 -8.72 11.12 -20.20
C GLY A 300 -8.42 9.66 -20.50
N ARG A 301 -7.29 9.36 -21.15
CA ARG A 301 -6.99 8.00 -21.67
C ARG A 301 -5.79 7.33 -21.03
N LEU A 302 -4.74 8.06 -20.73
CA LEU A 302 -3.55 7.55 -20.06
C LEU A 302 -3.72 7.65 -18.53
N THR A 303 -4.74 6.97 -18.01
CA THR A 303 -5.01 6.95 -16.57
C THR A 303 -3.96 6.12 -15.84
N ALA A 304 -3.87 6.29 -14.51
CA ALA A 304 -2.96 5.50 -13.69
C ALA A 304 -3.17 3.98 -13.86
N ALA A 305 -4.44 3.56 -13.93
CA ALA A 305 -4.84 2.17 -14.12
C ALA A 305 -4.40 1.61 -15.48
N VAL A 306 -4.63 2.35 -16.57
CA VAL A 306 -4.21 1.96 -17.92
C VAL A 306 -2.70 1.83 -17.99
N THR A 307 -1.98 2.79 -17.41
CA THR A 307 -0.52 2.77 -17.34
C THR A 307 -0.01 1.53 -16.62
N ALA A 308 -0.59 1.20 -15.46
CA ALA A 308 -0.20 0.03 -14.69
C ALA A 308 -0.41 -1.27 -15.47
N LEU A 309 -1.55 -1.41 -16.17
CA LEU A 309 -1.81 -2.58 -17.01
C LEU A 309 -0.84 -2.68 -18.20
N LEU A 310 -0.54 -1.57 -18.87
CA LEU A 310 0.41 -1.55 -19.99
C LEU A 310 1.80 -2.00 -19.56
N VAL A 311 2.29 -1.48 -18.43
CA VAL A 311 3.60 -1.87 -17.89
C VAL A 311 3.58 -3.30 -17.36
N GLY A 312 2.51 -3.70 -16.67
CA GLY A 312 2.33 -5.08 -16.23
C GLY A 312 2.38 -6.07 -17.39
N ALA A 313 1.67 -5.77 -18.48
CA ALA A 313 1.68 -6.57 -19.70
C ALA A 313 3.05 -6.58 -20.40
N MET A 314 3.74 -5.44 -20.43
CA MET A 314 5.09 -5.32 -21.01
C MET A 314 6.07 -6.34 -20.42
N LEU A 315 5.98 -6.65 -19.12
CA LEU A 315 6.84 -7.64 -18.45
C LEU A 315 6.65 -9.08 -18.97
N PHE A 316 5.47 -9.40 -19.53
CA PHE A 316 5.22 -10.68 -20.18
C PHE A 316 5.66 -10.70 -21.65
N LEU A 317 5.98 -9.55 -22.24
CA LEU A 317 6.42 -9.42 -23.63
C LEU A 317 7.94 -9.28 -23.74
N LEU A 318 8.59 -8.68 -22.74
CA LEU A 318 10.03 -8.44 -22.76
C LEU A 318 10.82 -9.76 -22.62
N PRO A 319 11.66 -10.12 -23.60
CA PRO A 319 12.33 -11.41 -23.62
C PRO A 319 13.52 -11.46 -22.66
N THR A 320 13.70 -12.61 -22.03
CA THR A 320 14.82 -12.90 -21.13
C THR A 320 15.51 -14.18 -21.57
N LYS A 321 16.77 -14.07 -21.99
CA LYS A 321 17.59 -15.24 -22.35
C LYS A 321 17.82 -16.11 -21.11
N GLY A 322 17.44 -17.39 -21.18
CA GLY A 322 17.65 -18.38 -20.12
C GLY A 322 16.51 -18.52 -19.10
N ALA A 323 15.41 -17.79 -19.25
CA ALA A 323 14.20 -18.02 -18.47
C ALA A 323 13.35 -19.16 -19.09
N GLU A 324 12.74 -20.02 -18.27
CA GLU A 324 11.86 -21.12 -18.75
C GLU A 324 10.71 -20.62 -19.66
N SER A 325 10.19 -19.42 -19.40
CA SER A 325 9.13 -18.81 -20.24
C SER A 325 9.67 -18.01 -21.42
N GLY A 326 10.98 -17.75 -21.48
CA GLY A 326 11.59 -16.80 -22.43
C GLY A 326 11.27 -15.33 -22.16
N THR A 327 10.52 -14.99 -21.10
CA THR A 327 10.01 -13.64 -20.79
C THR A 327 10.53 -13.15 -19.43
N THR A 328 10.30 -11.88 -19.09
CA THR A 328 10.73 -11.30 -17.80
C THR A 328 9.88 -11.79 -16.64
N LEU A 329 8.58 -11.98 -16.86
CA LEU A 329 7.65 -12.54 -15.88
C LEU A 329 6.87 -13.71 -16.47
N THR A 330 6.66 -14.76 -15.68
CA THR A 330 5.78 -15.90 -16.03
C THR A 330 4.39 -15.72 -15.42
N TRP A 331 3.36 -16.33 -16.01
CA TRP A 331 2.02 -16.28 -15.41
C TRP A 331 1.97 -16.93 -14.02
N LYS A 332 2.79 -17.96 -13.77
CA LYS A 332 2.92 -18.57 -12.45
C LYS A 332 3.40 -17.55 -11.40
N GLN A 333 4.36 -16.69 -11.76
CA GLN A 333 4.80 -15.59 -10.89
C GLN A 333 3.73 -14.51 -10.79
N GLY A 334 3.07 -14.14 -11.88
CA GLY A 334 1.96 -13.18 -11.88
C GLY A 334 0.77 -13.63 -11.03
N ALA A 335 0.46 -14.93 -10.99
CA ALA A 335 -0.58 -15.50 -10.15
C ALA A 335 -0.24 -15.46 -8.65
N SER A 336 1.04 -15.27 -8.28
CA SER A 336 1.49 -15.19 -6.89
C SER A 336 1.44 -13.77 -6.30
N ILE A 337 0.94 -12.78 -7.04
CA ILE A 337 0.65 -11.45 -6.49
C ILE A 337 -0.46 -11.51 -5.43
N ASP A 338 -0.59 -10.47 -4.62
CA ASP A 338 -1.58 -10.41 -3.55
C ASP A 338 -3.00 -10.11 -4.07
N TRP A 339 -3.63 -11.14 -4.66
CA TRP A 339 -5.04 -11.12 -5.09
C TRP A 339 -6.00 -10.88 -3.93
N GLY A 340 -5.60 -11.25 -2.71
CA GLY A 340 -6.40 -11.03 -1.51
C GLY A 340 -6.63 -9.55 -1.28
N THR A 341 -5.56 -8.77 -1.30
CA THR A 341 -5.60 -7.31 -1.17
C THR A 341 -6.35 -6.66 -2.33
N ILE A 342 -6.16 -7.12 -3.57
CA ILE A 342 -6.90 -6.62 -4.75
C ILE A 342 -8.43 -6.80 -4.57
N MET A 343 -8.85 -8.01 -4.20
CA MET A 343 -10.26 -8.35 -4.02
C MET A 343 -10.90 -7.67 -2.80
N LEU A 344 -10.11 -7.41 -1.75
CA LEU A 344 -10.55 -6.65 -0.58
C LEU A 344 -11.03 -5.24 -0.97
N PHE A 345 -10.40 -4.61 -1.97
CA PHE A 345 -10.82 -3.27 -2.41
C PHE A 345 -12.13 -3.29 -3.20
N GLY A 346 -12.32 -4.30 -4.05
CA GLY A 346 -13.57 -4.42 -4.80
C GLY A 346 -14.81 -4.54 -3.92
N GLY A 347 -14.71 -5.28 -2.80
CA GLY A 347 -15.83 -5.45 -1.85
C GLY A 347 -16.08 -4.24 -0.94
N ARG A 348 -15.14 -3.30 -0.83
CA ARG A 348 -15.28 -2.11 0.02
C ARG A 348 -16.23 -1.08 -0.58
N ASP A 349 -16.14 -0.86 -1.89
CA ASP A 349 -16.87 0.24 -2.51
C ASP A 349 -18.39 0.05 -2.48
N CYS A 350 -18.88 -1.18 -2.54
CA CYS A 350 -20.32 -1.38 -2.36
C CYS A 350 -20.76 -1.32 -0.89
N SER A 351 -19.94 -1.81 0.05
CA SER A 351 -20.30 -1.79 1.48
C SER A 351 -20.29 -0.38 2.06
N TRP A 352 -19.43 0.52 1.56
CA TRP A 352 -19.27 1.88 2.09
C TRP A 352 -19.92 2.97 1.24
N ALA A 353 -19.77 2.91 -0.09
CA ALA A 353 -20.23 3.98 -0.98
C ALA A 353 -21.54 3.61 -1.69
N GLY A 354 -21.68 2.40 -2.23
CA GLY A 354 -22.89 1.94 -2.94
C GLY A 354 -24.11 1.85 -2.03
N GLY A 355 -24.03 1.09 -0.93
CA GLY A 355 -25.14 0.91 0.00
C GLY A 355 -25.57 2.18 0.73
N CYS A 356 -24.63 3.08 1.03
CA CYS A 356 -24.91 4.38 1.63
C CYS A 356 -25.42 5.41 0.61
N SER A 357 -24.89 5.46 -0.62
CA SER A 357 -25.31 6.45 -1.62
C SER A 357 -26.64 6.09 -2.29
N ALA A 358 -26.87 4.80 -2.62
CA ALA A 358 -28.09 4.33 -3.25
C ALA A 358 -29.36 4.55 -2.39
N ARG A 359 -29.19 4.67 -1.06
CA ARG A 359 -30.28 4.93 -0.09
C ARG A 359 -30.09 6.19 0.76
N GLY A 360 -29.34 7.18 0.28
CA GLY A 360 -29.35 8.55 0.81
C GLY A 360 -28.60 8.83 2.13
N SER A 361 -27.72 7.93 2.57
CA SER A 361 -27.02 8.00 3.86
C SER A 361 -25.97 9.13 4.05
N PRO A 362 -25.32 9.76 3.04
CA PRO A 362 -24.27 10.75 3.34
C PRO A 362 -24.79 11.98 4.12
N ARG A 363 -26.10 12.25 4.08
CA ARG A 363 -26.71 13.44 4.69
C ARG A 363 -27.04 13.32 6.18
N LEU A 364 -27.04 12.13 6.77
CA LEU A 364 -27.50 11.93 8.15
C LEU A 364 -26.43 12.19 9.21
N TRP A 365 -25.18 11.81 8.97
CA TRP A 365 -24.09 12.03 9.94
C TRP A 365 -23.60 13.49 9.98
N GLY A 366 -23.66 14.21 8.86
CA GLY A 366 -23.34 15.64 8.80
C GLY A 366 -24.40 16.56 9.43
N LYS A 367 -25.68 16.15 9.43
CA LYS A 367 -26.77 16.96 9.99
C LYS A 367 -26.85 16.91 11.52
N ARG A 368 -26.40 15.82 12.16
CA ARG A 368 -26.45 15.71 13.63
C ARG A 368 -25.48 16.64 14.37
N ARG A 369 -24.40 17.11 13.71
CA ARG A 369 -23.47 18.11 14.28
C ARG A 369 -23.90 19.57 14.11
N ARG A 370 -24.97 19.87 13.36
CA ARG A 370 -25.49 21.24 13.14
C ARG A 370 -26.76 21.58 13.92
N ARG A 371 -27.14 20.80 14.93
CA ARG A 371 -28.17 21.22 15.90
C ARG A 371 -27.49 21.66 17.21
N ARG A 372 -26.97 22.88 17.25
CA ARG A 372 -26.91 23.62 18.51
C ARG A 372 -28.31 24.21 18.76
N PRO A 373 -28.88 24.11 19.97
CA PRO A 373 -30.15 24.75 20.26
C PRO A 373 -29.93 26.26 20.38
N ALA A 374 -30.65 27.04 19.58
CA ALA A 374 -30.91 28.44 19.91
C ALA A 374 -32.04 28.45 20.96
N SER A 375 -31.67 28.60 22.23
CA SER A 375 -32.58 29.03 23.29
C SER A 375 -32.28 30.51 23.55
N THR A 376 -33.18 31.43 23.22
CA THR A 376 -34.04 32.25 24.12
C THR A 376 -34.27 33.56 23.33
N ARG A 377 -35.39 34.29 23.29
CA ARG A 377 -36.63 34.45 24.06
C ARG A 377 -37.62 35.17 23.11
N CYS A 378 -38.91 34.85 23.18
CA CYS A 378 -39.99 35.78 22.87
C CYS A 378 -40.76 35.98 24.17
N GLY A 379 -41.09 37.24 24.51
CA GLY A 379 -42.13 37.55 25.49
C GLY A 379 -41.82 38.71 26.43
N GLU A 380 -42.52 39.83 26.17
CA GLU A 380 -43.10 40.78 27.15
C GLU A 380 -42.29 42.01 27.61
N SER A 381 -43.02 43.13 27.53
CA SER A 381 -42.75 44.56 27.83
C SER A 381 -41.78 45.34 26.95
#